data_AF-A0A7W7WEP7-F1
#
_entry.id   AF-A0A7W7WEP7-F1
#
_cell.length_a   1.000
_cell.length_b   1.000
_cell.length_c   1.000
_cell.angle_alpha   90.00
_cell.angle_beta   90.00
_cell.angle_gamma   90.00
#
_symmetry.space_group_name_H-M   'P 1'
#
loop_
_entity.id
_entity.type
_entity.pdbx_description
1 polymer ?
#
loop_
_entity_poly.entity_id
_entity_poly.type
_entity_poly.pdbx_seq_one_letter_code
_entity_poly.pdbx_strand_id
1 'polypeptide(L)'
;MSADPDEVIGSVFDQAEARDPAHVRTWVVLVDGARHQLDLVHAEAERRGVRINVVIDVIHVMEYPWKAAWCLHTGGDPAAEDWVATHGLAVLAGHVEDAVVAIDAQAGAVGLARDRRGGVDAAVRYLRGNAAFLRYDEALASGWPIATGVIEGACRHLIGDRLDITGARWGLPGAEAVLTLRAVVANGDFDAYWRFHLAQEHRRVHQTRYQDELNLTA
;
A
#
# COMPACT_ATOMS: atom_id res chain seq x y z
N MET A 1 -19.98 -6.90 7.79
CA MET A 1 -20.37 -5.57 7.29
C MET A 1 -19.12 -5.02 6.63
N SER A 2 -19.12 -4.81 5.32
CA SER A 2 -17.98 -4.14 4.67
C SER A 2 -17.93 -2.72 5.19
N ALA A 3 -16.80 -2.28 5.71
CA ALA A 3 -16.59 -0.85 5.97
C ALA A 3 -16.67 -0.10 4.63
N ASP A 4 -17.22 1.11 4.66
CA ASP A 4 -17.23 1.99 3.49
C ASP A 4 -15.78 2.46 3.22
N PRO A 5 -15.32 2.52 1.94
CA PRO A 5 -13.98 3.02 1.61
C PRO A 5 -13.58 4.33 2.29
N ASP A 6 -14.51 5.25 2.54
CA ASP A 6 -14.25 6.50 3.24
C ASP A 6 -13.87 6.27 4.73
N GLU A 7 -14.57 5.39 5.43
CA GLU A 7 -14.29 5.00 6.82
C GLU A 7 -12.92 4.33 6.94
N VAL A 8 -12.55 3.50 5.96
CA VAL A 8 -11.24 2.86 5.91
C VAL A 8 -10.13 3.88 5.70
N ILE A 9 -10.30 4.81 4.76
CA ILE A 9 -9.32 5.87 4.51
C ILE A 9 -9.17 6.76 5.74
N GLY A 10 -10.29 7.17 6.36
CA GLY A 10 -10.26 7.94 7.61
C GLY A 10 -9.50 7.22 8.72
N SER A 11 -9.73 5.91 8.88
CA SER A 11 -9.02 5.08 9.86
C SER A 11 -7.51 5.00 9.59
N VAL A 12 -7.09 4.95 8.32
CA VAL A 12 -5.66 4.96 7.95
C VAL A 12 -5.03 6.30 8.31
N PHE A 13 -5.71 7.42 8.06
CA PHE A 13 -5.22 8.74 8.47
C PHE A 13 -5.19 8.90 10.00
N ASP A 14 -6.13 8.33 10.74
CA ASP A 14 -6.08 8.31 12.22
C ASP A 14 -4.83 7.59 12.73
N GLN A 15 -4.48 6.47 12.08
CA GLN A 15 -3.28 5.72 12.38
C GLN A 15 -1.99 6.48 12.05
N ALA A 16 -1.98 7.25 10.96
CA ALA A 16 -0.85 8.11 10.59
C ALA A 16 -0.69 9.27 11.59
N GLU A 17 -1.79 9.95 11.92
CA GLU A 17 -1.85 11.04 12.89
C GLU A 17 -1.32 10.61 14.27
N ALA A 18 -1.77 9.46 14.75
CA ALA A 18 -1.34 8.92 16.04
C ALA A 18 0.18 8.64 16.10
N ARG A 19 0.81 8.34 14.95
CA ARG A 19 2.25 8.08 14.85
C ARG A 19 3.07 9.34 14.62
N ASP A 20 2.49 10.39 14.07
CA ASP A 20 3.15 11.66 13.76
C ASP A 20 2.24 12.86 14.09
N PRO A 21 1.90 13.08 15.38
CA PRO A 21 0.92 14.10 15.79
C PRO A 21 1.39 15.55 15.59
N ALA A 22 2.67 15.74 15.24
CA ALA A 22 3.25 17.05 14.95
C ALA A 22 3.49 17.27 13.45
N HIS A 23 3.08 16.32 12.59
CA HIS A 23 3.27 16.35 11.14
C HIS A 23 4.70 16.68 10.71
N VAL A 24 5.68 16.12 11.40
CA VAL A 24 7.11 16.35 11.10
C VAL A 24 7.67 15.32 10.11
N ARG A 25 6.91 14.28 9.79
CA ARG A 25 7.29 13.26 8.81
C ARG A 25 6.67 13.52 7.45
N THR A 26 7.32 12.99 6.42
CA THR A 26 6.74 12.94 5.06
C THR A 26 5.71 11.81 5.00
N TRP A 27 4.47 12.15 4.70
CA TRP A 27 3.40 11.15 4.52
C TRP A 27 3.37 10.72 3.06
N VAL A 28 3.46 9.41 2.84
CA VAL A 28 3.40 8.78 1.52
C VAL A 28 2.19 7.85 1.49
N VAL A 29 1.34 8.01 0.49
CA VAL A 29 0.14 7.21 0.28
C VAL A 29 0.33 6.37 -0.98
N LEU A 30 0.47 5.06 -0.81
CA LEU A 30 0.66 4.10 -1.91
C LEU A 30 -0.68 3.43 -2.24
N VAL A 31 -1.14 3.58 -3.48
CA VAL A 31 -2.49 3.14 -3.94
C VAL A 31 -2.45 2.51 -5.33
N ASP A 32 -3.53 1.86 -5.76
CA ASP A 32 -3.63 1.28 -7.11
C ASP A 32 -4.01 2.30 -8.21
N GLY A 33 -4.34 3.53 -7.83
CA GLY A 33 -4.72 4.59 -8.77
C GLY A 33 -6.19 4.58 -9.18
N ALA A 34 -7.07 3.89 -8.45
CA ALA A 34 -8.52 4.03 -8.60
C ALA A 34 -8.94 5.48 -8.31
N ARG A 35 -9.56 6.15 -9.29
CA ARG A 35 -9.88 7.59 -9.20
C ARG A 35 -10.70 7.96 -7.97
N HIS A 36 -11.71 7.16 -7.64
CA HIS A 36 -12.53 7.40 -6.45
C HIS A 36 -11.70 7.31 -5.15
N GLN A 37 -10.76 6.37 -5.07
CA GLN A 37 -9.88 6.25 -3.92
C GLN A 37 -8.94 7.46 -3.81
N LEU A 38 -8.39 7.93 -4.93
CA LEU A 38 -7.59 9.16 -4.98
C LEU A 38 -8.38 10.37 -4.51
N ASP A 39 -9.62 10.54 -4.99
CA ASP A 39 -10.50 11.64 -4.58
C ASP A 39 -10.75 11.62 -3.07
N LEU A 40 -11.04 10.44 -2.49
CA LEU A 40 -11.24 10.29 -1.04
C LEU A 40 -9.97 10.57 -0.24
N VAL A 41 -8.81 10.07 -0.69
CA VAL A 41 -7.51 10.32 -0.05
C VAL A 41 -7.17 11.82 -0.03
N HIS A 42 -7.39 12.51 -1.15
CA HIS A 42 -7.15 13.96 -1.23
C HIS A 42 -8.12 14.75 -0.37
N ALA A 43 -9.42 14.43 -0.42
CA ALA A 43 -10.43 15.07 0.43
C ALA A 43 -10.11 14.90 1.92
N GLU A 44 -9.63 13.73 2.31
CA GLU A 44 -9.26 13.45 3.69
C GLU A 44 -7.99 14.22 4.13
N ALA A 45 -6.98 14.30 3.26
CA ALA A 45 -5.79 15.09 3.52
C ALA A 45 -6.10 16.58 3.66
N GLU A 46 -6.96 17.11 2.79
CA GLU A 46 -7.45 18.49 2.85
C GLU A 46 -8.24 18.75 4.14
N ARG A 47 -9.16 17.84 4.51
CA ARG A 47 -9.95 17.93 5.74
C ARG A 47 -9.07 18.05 6.99
N ARG A 48 -7.93 17.36 7.00
CA ARG A 48 -6.97 17.35 8.13
C ARG A 48 -5.86 18.40 8.01
N GLY A 49 -5.76 19.09 6.89
CA GLY A 49 -4.69 20.06 6.63
C GLY A 49 -3.30 19.43 6.53
N VAL A 50 -3.21 18.15 6.16
CA VAL A 50 -1.94 17.41 6.04
C VAL A 50 -1.45 17.37 4.61
N ARG A 51 -0.13 17.46 4.42
CA ARG A 51 0.49 17.26 3.11
C ARG A 51 0.79 15.79 2.91
N ILE A 52 0.30 15.23 1.80
CA ILE A 52 0.58 13.85 1.40
C ILE A 52 1.32 13.80 0.06
N ASN A 53 2.05 12.73 -0.17
CA ASN A 53 2.69 12.40 -1.44
C ASN A 53 2.07 11.09 -1.93
N VAL A 54 1.33 11.13 -3.03
CA VAL A 54 0.65 9.95 -3.56
C VAL A 54 1.54 9.28 -4.59
N VAL A 55 1.72 7.97 -4.45
CA VAL A 55 2.44 7.12 -5.41
C VAL A 55 1.50 6.00 -5.81
N ILE A 56 1.41 5.72 -7.11
CA ILE A 56 0.65 4.55 -7.58
C ILE A 56 1.58 3.33 -7.60
N ASP A 57 1.06 2.19 -7.16
CA ASP A 57 1.78 0.91 -7.18
C ASP A 57 2.25 0.55 -8.60
N VAL A 58 3.57 0.45 -8.77
CA VAL A 58 4.20 0.07 -10.03
C VAL A 58 3.72 -1.29 -10.53
N ILE A 59 3.42 -2.25 -9.66
CA ILE A 59 2.93 -3.58 -10.05
C ILE A 59 1.58 -3.46 -10.74
N HIS A 60 0.70 -2.58 -10.24
CA HIS A 60 -0.57 -2.29 -10.87
C HIS A 60 -0.37 -1.55 -12.21
N VAL A 61 0.56 -0.59 -12.25
CA VAL A 61 0.87 0.15 -13.49
C VAL A 61 1.37 -0.77 -14.59
N MET A 62 2.20 -1.77 -14.26
CA MET A 62 2.75 -2.72 -15.23
C MET A 62 1.69 -3.56 -15.95
N GLU A 63 0.49 -3.71 -15.39
CA GLU A 63 -0.63 -4.35 -16.11
C GLU A 63 -1.01 -3.61 -17.40
N TYR A 64 -0.80 -2.29 -17.46
CA TYR A 64 -1.20 -1.47 -18.60
C TYR A 64 -0.26 -1.61 -19.80
N PRO A 65 1.07 -1.50 -19.65
CA PRO A 65 2.00 -1.96 -20.69
C PRO A 65 1.70 -3.38 -21.16
N TRP A 66 1.41 -4.34 -20.27
CA TRP A 66 1.02 -5.68 -20.69
C TRP A 66 -0.25 -5.71 -21.55
N LYS A 67 -1.31 -4.98 -21.15
CA LYS A 67 -2.54 -4.83 -21.96
C LYS A 67 -2.23 -4.28 -23.36
N ALA A 68 -1.35 -3.30 -23.47
CA ALA A 68 -0.92 -2.75 -24.75
C ALA A 68 -0.07 -3.74 -25.57
N ALA A 69 0.85 -4.47 -24.93
CA ALA A 69 1.68 -5.48 -25.58
C ALA A 69 0.84 -6.58 -26.24
N TRP A 70 -0.23 -7.03 -25.59
CA TRP A 70 -1.15 -8.03 -26.16
C TRP A 70 -1.95 -7.55 -27.37
N CYS A 71 -1.98 -6.25 -27.63
CA CYS A 71 -2.52 -5.70 -28.88
C CYS A 71 -1.48 -5.67 -30.02
N LEU A 72 -0.19 -5.71 -29.68
CA LEU A 72 0.93 -5.49 -30.62
C LEU A 72 1.71 -6.78 -30.92
N HIS A 73 1.64 -7.76 -30.04
CA HIS A 73 2.39 -9.02 -30.11
C HIS A 73 1.46 -10.24 -30.08
N THR A 74 1.92 -11.35 -30.68
CA THR A 74 1.25 -12.64 -30.56
C THR A 74 1.55 -13.31 -29.22
N GLY A 75 0.63 -14.13 -28.72
CA GLY A 75 0.84 -14.84 -27.44
C GLY A 75 2.12 -15.70 -27.45
N GLY A 76 2.95 -15.55 -26.42
CA GLY A 76 4.22 -16.27 -26.28
C GLY A 76 5.40 -15.67 -27.06
N ASP A 77 5.23 -14.51 -27.69
CA ASP A 77 6.33 -13.76 -28.31
C ASP A 77 7.28 -13.20 -27.23
N PRO A 78 8.56 -13.63 -27.18
CA PRO A 78 9.53 -13.11 -26.23
C PRO A 78 9.74 -11.59 -26.36
N ALA A 79 9.53 -11.03 -27.56
CA ALA A 79 9.67 -9.59 -27.78
C ALA A 79 8.63 -8.77 -27.00
N ALA A 80 7.51 -9.36 -26.57
CA ALA A 80 6.52 -8.68 -25.75
C ALA A 80 7.08 -8.32 -24.36
N GLU A 81 7.89 -9.20 -23.77
CA GLU A 81 8.51 -8.96 -22.46
C GLU A 81 9.53 -7.83 -22.54
N ASP A 82 10.43 -7.85 -23.53
CA ASP A 82 11.40 -6.79 -23.77
C ASP A 82 10.73 -5.44 -24.04
N TRP A 83 9.61 -5.47 -24.78
CA TRP A 83 8.81 -4.29 -25.06
C TRP A 83 8.20 -3.69 -23.78
N VAL A 84 7.59 -4.55 -22.95
CA VAL A 84 7.02 -4.14 -21.66
C VAL A 84 8.11 -3.62 -20.73
N ALA A 85 9.26 -4.28 -20.67
CA ALA A 85 10.40 -3.85 -19.87
C ALA A 85 10.91 -2.47 -20.31
N THR A 86 11.02 -2.24 -21.62
CA THR A 86 11.44 -0.94 -22.18
C THR A 86 10.52 0.19 -21.72
N HIS A 87 9.20 -0.01 -21.84
CA HIS A 87 8.23 1.02 -21.46
C HIS A 87 8.07 1.16 -19.95
N GLY A 88 8.16 0.07 -19.21
CA GLY A 88 8.20 0.07 -17.75
C GLY A 88 9.40 0.84 -17.21
N LEU A 89 10.59 0.64 -17.79
CA LEU A 89 11.80 1.40 -17.44
C LEU A 89 11.66 2.90 -17.74
N ALA A 90 11.05 3.26 -18.87
CA ALA A 90 10.78 4.66 -19.18
C ALA A 90 9.85 5.29 -18.13
N VAL A 91 8.77 4.61 -17.76
CA VAL A 91 7.85 5.06 -16.69
C VAL A 91 8.59 5.17 -15.35
N LEU A 92 9.39 4.18 -14.98
CA LEU A 92 10.21 4.19 -13.75
C LEU A 92 11.22 5.35 -13.71
N ALA A 93 11.74 5.76 -14.86
CA ALA A 93 12.63 6.91 -15.00
C ALA A 93 11.88 8.25 -15.05
N GLY A 94 10.56 8.27 -14.85
CA GLY A 94 9.74 9.49 -14.88
C GLY A 94 9.34 9.93 -16.30
N HIS A 95 9.65 9.15 -17.32
CA HIS A 95 9.38 9.45 -18.74
C HIS A 95 8.01 8.93 -19.19
N VAL A 96 6.97 9.22 -18.40
CA VAL A 96 5.60 8.71 -18.63
C VAL A 96 5.04 9.18 -19.98
N GLU A 97 5.19 10.46 -20.31
CA GLU A 97 4.69 10.98 -21.59
C GLU A 97 5.43 10.40 -22.79
N ASP A 98 6.75 10.18 -22.68
CA ASP A 98 7.52 9.54 -23.76
C ASP A 98 7.06 8.10 -23.99
N ALA A 99 6.81 7.35 -22.91
CA ALA A 99 6.25 6.00 -22.99
C ALA A 99 4.86 6.02 -23.65
N VAL A 100 3.99 6.95 -23.25
CA VAL A 100 2.66 7.11 -23.84
C VAL A 100 2.73 7.42 -25.33
N VAL A 101 3.60 8.36 -25.74
CA VAL A 101 3.80 8.72 -27.15
C VAL A 101 4.33 7.54 -27.94
N ALA A 102 5.31 6.80 -27.41
CA ALA A 102 5.87 5.62 -28.07
C ALA A 102 4.83 4.52 -28.28
N ILE A 103 4.03 4.21 -27.26
CA ILE A 103 2.94 3.22 -27.32
C ILE A 103 1.92 3.61 -28.40
N ASP A 104 1.47 4.87 -28.38
CA ASP A 104 0.45 5.37 -29.30
C ASP A 104 0.95 5.37 -30.76
N ALA A 105 2.20 5.81 -30.96
CA ALA A 105 2.86 5.85 -32.26
C ALA A 105 3.08 4.45 -32.85
N GLN A 106 3.50 3.46 -32.04
CA GLN A 106 3.69 2.10 -32.51
C GLN A 106 2.37 1.46 -32.96
N ALA A 107 1.28 1.68 -32.21
CA ALA A 107 -0.05 1.21 -32.62
C ALA A 107 -0.49 1.85 -33.95
N GLY A 108 -0.15 3.12 -34.18
CA GLY A 108 -0.37 3.79 -35.46
C GLY A 108 0.48 3.21 -36.60
N ALA A 109 1.77 2.95 -36.35
CA ALA A 109 2.71 2.45 -37.34
C ALA A 109 2.34 1.05 -37.86
N VAL A 110 1.83 0.17 -36.99
CA VAL A 110 1.35 -1.16 -37.39
C VAL A 110 -0.07 -1.15 -37.98
N GLY A 111 -0.70 0.03 -38.09
CA GLY A 111 -2.05 0.17 -38.61
C GLY A 111 -3.09 -0.58 -37.79
N LEU A 112 -2.96 -0.58 -36.47
CA LEU A 112 -3.82 -1.37 -35.59
C LEU A 112 -5.27 -0.90 -35.71
N ALA A 113 -6.16 -1.82 -36.09
CA ALA A 113 -7.59 -1.54 -36.20
C ALA A 113 -8.19 -1.16 -34.85
N ARG A 114 -9.21 -0.29 -34.86
CA ARG A 114 -9.80 0.30 -33.65
C ARG A 114 -10.33 -0.75 -32.67
N ASP A 115 -10.92 -1.82 -33.17
CA ASP A 115 -11.44 -2.94 -32.38
C ASP A 115 -10.34 -3.77 -31.69
N ARG A 116 -9.11 -3.72 -32.21
CA ARG A 116 -7.94 -4.40 -31.63
C ARG A 116 -7.06 -3.50 -30.76
N ARG A 117 -7.36 -2.19 -30.68
CA ARG A 117 -6.57 -1.18 -29.94
C ARG A 117 -6.93 -1.06 -28.45
N GLY A 118 -7.92 -1.81 -27.95
CA GLY A 118 -8.47 -1.61 -26.61
C GLY A 118 -7.43 -1.56 -25.47
N GLY A 119 -6.42 -2.45 -25.50
CA GLY A 119 -5.35 -2.47 -24.51
C GLY A 119 -4.39 -1.29 -24.61
N VAL A 120 -4.03 -0.87 -25.82
CA VAL A 120 -3.24 0.34 -26.09
C VAL A 120 -3.98 1.58 -25.58
N ASP A 121 -5.26 1.74 -25.93
CA ASP A 121 -6.08 2.88 -25.52
C ASP A 121 -6.23 2.95 -24.00
N ALA A 122 -6.38 1.79 -23.34
CA ALA A 122 -6.44 1.70 -21.89
C ALA A 122 -5.11 2.14 -21.26
N ALA A 123 -3.97 1.68 -21.79
CA ALA A 123 -2.65 2.04 -21.29
C ALA A 123 -2.37 3.53 -21.44
N VAL A 124 -2.57 4.09 -22.64
CA VAL A 124 -2.40 5.52 -22.92
C VAL A 124 -3.25 6.37 -21.99
N ARG A 125 -4.54 6.02 -21.85
CA ARG A 125 -5.46 6.75 -20.97
C ARG A 125 -5.04 6.70 -19.51
N TYR A 126 -4.67 5.51 -19.03
CA TYR A 126 -4.34 5.31 -17.63
C TYR A 126 -3.02 6.01 -17.26
N LEU A 127 -1.96 5.80 -18.04
CA LEU A 127 -0.65 6.41 -17.79
C LEU A 127 -0.74 7.95 -17.82
N ARG A 128 -1.36 8.52 -18.85
CA ARG A 128 -1.54 9.98 -18.96
C ARG A 128 -2.44 10.54 -17.87
N GLY A 129 -3.55 9.85 -17.56
CA GLY A 129 -4.49 10.29 -16.54
C GLY A 129 -3.90 10.30 -15.12
N ASN A 130 -2.86 9.49 -14.90
CA ASN A 130 -2.20 9.34 -13.61
C ASN A 130 -0.77 9.88 -13.57
N ALA A 131 -0.29 10.56 -14.62
CA ALA A 131 1.12 10.94 -14.75
C ALA A 131 1.70 11.69 -13.54
N ALA A 132 0.87 12.51 -12.86
CA ALA A 132 1.24 13.21 -11.63
C ALA A 132 1.61 12.29 -10.45
N PHE A 133 1.08 11.06 -10.43
CA PHE A 133 1.30 10.06 -9.38
C PHE A 133 2.29 8.95 -9.79
N LEU A 134 2.82 9.04 -11.01
CA LEU A 134 3.79 8.09 -11.61
C LEU A 134 5.22 8.65 -11.61
N ARG A 135 5.51 9.61 -10.73
CA ARG A 135 6.83 10.24 -10.57
C ARG A 135 7.78 9.33 -9.79
N TYR A 136 8.04 8.15 -10.34
CA TYR A 136 8.88 7.13 -9.71
C TYR A 136 10.34 7.57 -9.58
N ASP A 137 10.81 8.42 -10.48
CA ASP A 137 12.10 9.11 -10.39
C ASP A 137 12.24 9.87 -9.07
N GLU A 138 11.23 10.67 -8.72
CA GLU A 138 11.20 11.45 -7.48
C GLU A 138 11.00 10.57 -6.25
N ALA A 139 10.10 9.57 -6.34
CA ALA A 139 9.82 8.64 -5.26
C ALA A 139 11.07 7.83 -4.88
N LEU A 140 11.77 7.27 -5.87
CA LEU A 140 12.99 6.48 -5.67
C LEU A 140 14.13 7.35 -5.13
N ALA A 141 14.31 8.56 -5.67
CA ALA A 141 15.31 9.51 -5.16
C ALA A 141 15.05 9.90 -3.69
N SER A 142 13.78 9.93 -3.28
CA SER A 142 13.36 10.25 -1.91
C SER A 142 13.30 9.03 -0.98
N GLY A 143 13.58 7.82 -1.49
CA GLY A 143 13.50 6.57 -0.73
C GLY A 143 12.07 6.14 -0.39
N TRP A 144 11.08 6.60 -1.15
CA TRP A 144 9.68 6.24 -0.95
C TRP A 144 9.36 4.87 -1.54
N PRO A 145 8.44 4.09 -0.93
CA PRO A 145 7.98 2.84 -1.50
C PRO A 145 7.18 3.10 -2.78
N ILE A 146 7.42 2.29 -3.81
CA ILE A 146 6.73 2.37 -5.12
C ILE A 146 5.88 1.12 -5.44
N ALA A 147 5.96 0.09 -4.61
CA ALA A 147 5.30 -1.20 -4.82
C ALA A 147 4.74 -1.71 -3.49
N THR A 148 3.54 -2.30 -3.50
CA THR A 148 2.92 -2.83 -2.28
C THR A 148 3.48 -4.19 -1.85
N GLY A 149 4.35 -4.84 -2.65
CA GLY A 149 4.86 -6.18 -2.38
C GLY A 149 5.46 -6.40 -0.97
N VAL A 150 6.08 -5.37 -0.36
CA VAL A 150 6.56 -5.44 1.03
C VAL A 150 5.39 -5.51 2.02
N ILE A 151 4.32 -4.74 1.77
CA ILE A 151 3.08 -4.77 2.56
C ILE A 151 2.35 -6.08 2.35
N GLU A 152 2.22 -6.57 1.12
CA GLU A 152 1.60 -7.86 0.82
C GLU A 152 2.35 -9.03 1.46
N GLY A 153 3.69 -8.98 1.43
CA GLY A 153 4.54 -9.94 2.14
C GLY A 153 4.28 -9.92 3.65
N ALA A 154 4.22 -8.73 4.25
CA ALA A 154 3.87 -8.59 5.66
C ALA A 154 2.47 -9.12 5.98
N CYS A 155 1.46 -8.80 5.16
CA CYS A 155 0.10 -9.32 5.32
C CYS A 155 0.06 -10.85 5.21
N ARG A 156 0.73 -11.43 4.21
CA ARG A 156 0.82 -12.88 4.05
C ARG A 156 1.45 -13.54 5.27
N HIS A 157 2.59 -13.04 5.72
CA HIS A 157 3.35 -13.66 6.80
C HIS A 157 2.76 -13.40 8.20
N LEU A 158 2.32 -12.17 8.49
CA LEU A 158 1.76 -11.80 9.79
C LEU A 158 0.30 -12.20 9.95
N ILE A 159 -0.49 -12.15 8.88
CA ILE A 159 -1.93 -12.42 8.93
C ILE A 159 -2.20 -13.82 8.37
N GLY A 160 -1.90 -14.02 7.09
CA GLY A 160 -2.23 -15.24 6.34
C GLY A 160 -1.74 -16.53 7.01
N ASP A 161 -0.45 -16.59 7.36
CA ASP A 161 0.17 -17.80 7.93
C ASP A 161 -0.49 -18.31 9.23
N ARG A 162 -1.30 -17.47 9.91
CA ARG A 162 -1.97 -17.87 11.16
C ARG A 162 -3.48 -17.82 11.09
N LEU A 163 -4.02 -16.79 10.45
CA LEU A 163 -5.46 -16.55 10.41
C LEU A 163 -6.14 -17.23 9.22
N ASP A 164 -5.42 -17.41 8.11
CA ASP A 164 -5.94 -18.00 6.86
C ASP A 164 -5.57 -19.49 6.71
N ILE A 165 -5.69 -20.24 7.81
CA ILE A 165 -5.45 -21.69 7.82
C ILE A 165 -6.79 -22.44 7.86
N THR A 166 -6.84 -23.60 7.19
CA THR A 166 -8.05 -24.40 7.11
C THR A 166 -8.57 -24.79 8.49
N GLY A 167 -9.86 -24.53 8.74
CA GLY A 167 -10.54 -24.86 9.99
C GLY A 167 -10.34 -23.86 11.13
N ALA A 168 -9.56 -22.79 10.94
CA ALA A 168 -9.44 -21.76 11.96
C ALA A 168 -10.73 -20.94 12.11
N ARG A 169 -11.07 -20.61 13.36
CA ARG A 169 -12.17 -19.70 13.72
C ARG A 169 -11.65 -18.68 14.71
N TRP A 170 -11.82 -17.42 14.37
CA TRP A 170 -11.33 -16.31 15.17
C TRP A 170 -12.46 -15.37 15.51
N GLY A 171 -12.56 -15.00 16.79
CA GLY A 171 -13.23 -13.75 17.17
C GLY A 171 -12.28 -12.58 16.93
N LEU A 172 -12.81 -11.42 16.57
CA LEU A 172 -12.02 -10.21 16.33
C LEU A 172 -11.03 -9.89 17.47
N PRO A 173 -11.43 -9.92 18.76
CA PRO A 173 -10.48 -9.64 19.86
C PRO A 173 -9.32 -10.65 19.93
N GLY A 174 -9.59 -11.92 19.65
CA GLY A 174 -8.57 -12.97 19.66
C GLY A 174 -7.63 -12.89 18.46
N ALA A 175 -8.16 -12.57 17.27
CA ALA A 175 -7.36 -12.33 16.08
C ALA A 175 -6.41 -11.14 16.30
N GLU A 176 -6.93 -10.02 16.77
CA GLU A 176 -6.16 -8.79 17.01
C GLU A 176 -5.06 -8.99 18.06
N ALA A 177 -5.37 -9.66 19.17
CA ALA A 177 -4.38 -9.96 20.21
C ALA A 177 -3.23 -10.84 19.67
N VAL A 178 -3.55 -11.87 18.87
CA VAL A 178 -2.53 -12.73 18.26
C VAL A 178 -1.71 -11.95 17.23
N LEU A 179 -2.34 -11.16 16.35
CA LEU A 179 -1.64 -10.36 15.36
C LEU A 179 -0.70 -9.33 16.01
N THR A 180 -1.15 -8.68 17.09
CA THR A 180 -0.32 -7.73 17.84
C THR A 180 0.92 -8.41 18.42
N LEU A 181 0.76 -9.58 19.04
CA LEU A 181 1.90 -10.34 19.56
C LEU A 181 2.84 -10.80 18.43
N ARG A 182 2.29 -11.25 17.31
CA ARG A 182 3.11 -11.64 16.14
C ARG A 182 3.89 -10.44 15.58
N ALA A 183 3.29 -9.26 15.54
CA ALA A 183 3.96 -8.04 15.10
C ALA A 183 5.14 -7.68 16.03
N VAL A 184 4.94 -7.76 17.35
CA VAL A 184 6.02 -7.57 18.35
C VAL A 184 7.16 -8.56 18.13
N VAL A 185 6.86 -9.84 17.87
CA VAL A 185 7.89 -10.86 17.60
C VAL A 185 8.61 -10.59 16.29
N ALA A 186 7.87 -10.29 15.21
CA ALA A 186 8.46 -10.03 13.89
C ALA A 186 9.36 -8.79 13.87
N ASN A 187 9.06 -7.79 14.69
CA ASN A 187 9.89 -6.59 14.87
C ASN A 187 11.13 -6.84 15.74
N GLY A 188 11.24 -8.00 16.41
CA GLY A 188 12.32 -8.29 17.37
C GLY A 188 12.12 -7.65 18.75
N ASP A 189 10.92 -7.14 19.04
CA ASP A 189 10.61 -6.38 20.27
C ASP A 189 10.10 -7.25 21.42
N PHE A 190 10.08 -8.59 21.25
CA PHE A 190 9.47 -9.50 22.22
C PHE A 190 10.07 -9.39 23.62
N ASP A 191 11.39 -9.34 23.75
CA ASP A 191 12.04 -9.27 25.08
C ASP A 191 11.76 -7.94 25.79
N ALA A 192 11.66 -6.83 25.04
CA ALA A 192 11.29 -5.54 25.59
C ALA A 192 9.83 -5.53 26.04
N TYR A 193 8.92 -6.01 25.18
CA TYR A 193 7.51 -6.16 25.49
C TYR A 193 7.27 -7.08 26.70
N TRP A 194 7.97 -8.22 26.76
CA TRP A 194 7.80 -9.20 27.83
C TRP A 194 8.19 -8.63 29.20
N ARG A 195 9.31 -7.90 29.28
CA ARG A 195 9.70 -7.18 30.50
C ARG A 195 8.65 -6.14 30.90
N PHE A 196 8.15 -5.37 29.94
CA PHE A 196 7.09 -4.40 30.20
C PHE A 196 5.81 -5.09 30.71
N HIS A 197 5.39 -6.19 30.07
CA HIS A 197 4.20 -6.95 30.43
C HIS A 197 4.30 -7.50 31.86
N LEU A 198 5.41 -8.15 32.21
CA LEU A 198 5.64 -8.65 33.57
C LEU A 198 5.57 -7.53 34.62
N ALA A 199 6.13 -6.36 34.32
CA ALA A 199 6.03 -5.20 35.21
C ALA A 199 4.58 -4.71 35.34
N GLN A 200 3.80 -4.65 34.25
CA GLN A 200 2.37 -4.29 34.31
C GLN A 200 1.56 -5.29 35.12
N GLU A 201 1.76 -6.59 34.88
CA GLU A 201 1.06 -7.65 35.60
C GLU A 201 1.39 -7.62 37.09
N HIS A 202 2.65 -7.41 37.45
CA HIS A 202 3.04 -7.23 38.84
C HIS A 202 2.29 -6.05 39.48
N ARG A 203 2.20 -4.90 38.81
CA ARG A 203 1.42 -3.76 39.31
C ARG A 203 -0.07 -4.09 39.46
N ARG A 204 -0.68 -4.69 38.44
CA ARG A 204 -2.12 -5.02 38.40
C ARG A 204 -2.54 -6.07 39.43
N VAL A 205 -1.66 -7.02 39.74
CA VAL A 205 -1.95 -8.11 40.69
C VAL A 205 -1.58 -7.72 42.11
N HIS A 206 -0.45 -7.01 42.30
CA HIS A 206 0.10 -6.74 43.63
C HIS A 206 -0.19 -5.31 44.13
N GLN A 207 0.00 -4.25 43.34
CA GLN A 207 -0.15 -2.87 43.86
C GLN A 207 -1.62 -2.52 44.17
N THR A 208 -2.57 -3.02 43.40
CA THR A 208 -4.02 -2.86 43.65
C THR A 208 -4.50 -3.63 44.88
N ARG A 209 -3.77 -4.68 45.32
CA ARG A 209 -4.11 -5.41 46.56
C ARG A 209 -3.47 -4.80 47.80
N TYR A 210 -2.28 -4.20 47.66
CA TYR A 210 -1.59 -3.56 48.79
C TYR A 210 -2.07 -2.13 49.10
N GLN A 211 -2.82 -1.46 48.20
CA GLN A 211 -3.46 -0.18 48.53
C GLN A 211 -4.65 -0.34 49.50
N ASP A 212 -5.35 -1.47 49.47
CA ASP A 212 -6.45 -1.74 50.42
C ASP A 212 -5.96 -2.19 51.80
N GLU A 213 -4.73 -2.71 51.91
CA GLU A 213 -4.14 -3.16 53.19
C GLU A 213 -3.37 -2.07 53.96
N LEU A 214 -3.09 -0.91 53.35
CA LEU A 214 -2.39 0.20 54.02
C LEU A 214 -3.32 1.17 54.77
N ASN A 215 -4.62 0.90 54.84
CA ASN A 215 -5.55 1.56 55.77
C ASN A 215 -5.65 0.84 57.12
N LEU A 216 -4.55 0.25 57.61
CA LEU A 216 -4.46 -0.24 58.99
C LEU A 216 -3.70 0.78 59.85
N THR A 217 -4.51 1.62 60.50
CA THR A 217 -4.30 2.33 61.77
C THR A 217 -3.19 3.40 61.86
N ALA A 218 -3.64 4.64 62.02
CA ALA A 218 -3.18 5.57 63.06
C ALA A 218 -4.38 6.38 63.56
#